data_AF-A0A2B7ZZA2-F1
#
_entry.id   AF-A0A2B7ZZA2-F1
#
_cell.length_a   1.000
_cell.length_b   1.000
_cell.length_c   1.000
_cell.angle_alpha   90.00
_cell.angle_beta   90.00
_cell.angle_gamma   90.00
#
_symmetry.space_group_name_H-M   'P 1'
#
loop_
_entity.id
_entity.type
_entity.pdbx_description
1 polymer ?
#
loop_
_entity_poly.entity_id
_entity_poly.type
_entity_poly.pdbx_seq_one_letter_code
_entity_poly.pdbx_strand_id
1 'polypeptide(L)'
;MGIDVSRPRFSWQLAGAKRNIMQSAYEIKVLYGTSVAWSSGKINSGQSVHVPYNGEALQSGKKYTWQVRVWDNVGKVSGWKTSSFQTAFF
;
A
#
# COMPACT_ATOMS: atom_id res chain seq x y z
N MET A 1 13.54 -3.10 -12.86
CA MET A 1 12.32 -3.45 -13.62
C MET A 1 11.29 -2.39 -13.32
N GLY A 2 11.03 -1.52 -14.29
CA GLY A 2 10.16 -0.37 -14.11
C GLY A 2 8.72 -0.76 -14.42
N ILE A 3 7.82 -0.45 -13.51
CA ILE A 3 6.39 -0.69 -13.65
C ILE A 3 5.85 0.42 -14.54
N ASP A 4 5.51 0.08 -15.78
CA ASP A 4 4.82 0.94 -16.75
C ASP A 4 3.36 1.05 -16.34
N VAL A 5 3.12 1.72 -15.21
CA VAL A 5 1.77 1.85 -14.68
C VAL A 5 1.66 3.22 -14.03
N SER A 6 0.97 4.12 -14.74
CA SER A 6 0.38 5.33 -14.18
C SER A 6 -0.41 5.07 -12.87
N ARG A 7 -0.81 3.82 -12.64
CA ARG A 7 -1.55 3.33 -11.47
C ARG A 7 -0.96 2.02 -10.94
N PRO A 8 0.13 2.03 -10.16
CA PRO A 8 0.70 0.81 -9.60
C PRO A 8 -0.33 0.04 -8.77
N ARG A 9 -0.16 -1.28 -8.71
CA ARG A 9 -1.01 -2.19 -7.93
C ARG A 9 -0.22 -2.66 -6.72
N PHE A 10 -0.77 -2.43 -5.53
CA PHE A 10 -0.16 -2.84 -4.27
C PHE A 10 -0.69 -4.19 -3.83
N SER A 11 0.22 -5.03 -3.35
CA SER A 11 -0.12 -6.29 -2.71
C SER A 11 0.77 -6.45 -1.49
N TRP A 12 0.21 -6.94 -0.39
CA TRP A 12 0.96 -7.21 0.83
C TRP A 12 0.52 -8.55 1.41
N GLN A 13 1.46 -9.21 2.07
CA GLN A 13 1.21 -10.46 2.76
C GLN A 13 0.99 -10.20 4.25
N LEU A 14 -0.10 -10.73 4.78
CA LEU A 14 -0.38 -10.70 6.22
C LEU A 14 0.54 -11.72 6.90
N ALA A 15 1.56 -11.24 7.60
CA ALA A 15 2.42 -12.08 8.43
C ALA A 15 1.77 -12.28 9.82
N GLY A 16 0.75 -13.12 9.89
CA GLY A 16 0.11 -13.52 11.14
C GLY A 16 0.59 -14.89 11.59
N ALA A 17 1.36 -14.98 12.68
CA ALA A 17 1.74 -16.27 13.29
C ALA A 17 0.53 -17.02 13.91
N LYS A 18 -0.63 -16.37 14.00
CA LYS A 18 -1.86 -16.95 14.56
C LYS A 18 -2.80 -17.42 13.44
N ARG A 19 -3.29 -18.65 13.58
CA ARG A 19 -4.43 -19.15 12.78
C ARG A 19 -5.64 -18.23 13.02
N ASN A 20 -6.40 -17.96 11.95
CA ASN A 20 -7.64 -17.15 11.95
C ASN A 20 -7.48 -15.61 12.08
N ILE A 21 -6.32 -15.05 11.77
CA ILE A 21 -6.18 -13.60 11.54
C ILE A 21 -6.72 -13.29 10.15
N MET A 22 -7.79 -12.51 10.09
CA MET A 22 -8.33 -11.97 8.83
C MET A 22 -8.19 -10.45 8.85
N GLN A 23 -7.82 -9.87 7.72
CA GLN A 23 -7.83 -8.41 7.57
C GLN A 23 -9.27 -7.91 7.53
N SER A 24 -9.62 -6.99 8.42
CA SER A 24 -10.90 -6.28 8.46
C SER A 24 -10.83 -4.93 7.73
N ALA A 25 -9.67 -4.29 7.75
CA ALA A 25 -9.44 -3.03 7.05
C ALA A 25 -7.97 -2.86 6.65
N TYR A 26 -7.69 -1.94 5.75
CA TYR A 26 -6.34 -1.53 5.39
C TYR A 26 -6.24 -0.03 5.14
N GLU A 27 -5.02 0.50 5.23
CA GLU A 27 -4.70 1.86 4.84
C GLU A 27 -3.33 1.90 4.18
N ILE A 28 -3.27 2.54 3.02
CA ILE A 28 -2.08 2.73 2.22
C ILE A 28 -1.77 4.22 2.17
N LYS A 29 -0.50 4.57 2.35
CA LYS A 29 0.04 5.89 2.10
C LYS A 29 1.18 5.79 1.12
N VAL A 30 1.22 6.68 0.13
CA VAL A 30 2.34 6.84 -0.79
C VAL A 30 2.96 8.20 -0.52
N LEU A 31 4.27 8.19 -0.33
CA LEU A 31 5.11 9.33 -0.04
C LEU A 31 6.12 9.51 -1.18
N TYR A 32 6.36 10.76 -1.51
CA TYR A 32 7.44 11.20 -2.39
C TYR A 32 8.41 12.04 -1.58
N GLY A 33 9.54 11.44 -1.20
CA GLY A 33 10.43 12.03 -0.20
C GLY A 33 9.73 12.19 1.15
N THR A 34 9.48 13.43 1.56
CA THR A 34 8.79 13.80 2.81
C THR A 34 7.31 14.16 2.60
N SER A 35 6.88 14.35 1.36
CA SER A 35 5.50 14.73 1.04
C SER A 35 4.60 13.51 0.84
N VAL A 36 3.37 13.58 1.33
CA VAL A 36 2.35 12.56 1.05
C VAL A 36 1.81 12.79 -0.35
N ALA A 37 2.13 11.90 -1.28
CA ALA A 37 1.61 11.92 -2.64
C ALA A 37 0.18 11.38 -2.70
N TRP A 38 -0.15 10.41 -1.84
CA TRP A 38 -1.51 9.86 -1.74
C TRP A 38 -1.74 9.13 -0.42
N SER A 39 -3.00 9.11 0.02
CA SER A 39 -3.45 8.30 1.15
C SER A 39 -4.81 7.69 0.78
N SER A 40 -4.94 6.37 0.93
CA SER A 40 -6.22 5.69 0.71
C SER A 40 -7.22 5.97 1.82
N GLY A 41 -6.74 6.40 3.00
CA GLY A 41 -7.52 6.33 4.23
C GLY A 41 -7.81 4.89 4.66
N LYS A 42 -8.55 4.74 5.76
CA LYS A 42 -8.97 3.43 6.26
C LYS A 42 -10.10 2.88 5.39
N ILE A 43 -9.80 1.81 4.65
CA ILE A 43 -10.77 1.09 3.82
C ILE A 43 -11.12 -0.22 4.53
N ASN A 44 -12.41 -0.40 4.85
CA ASN A 44 -12.92 -1.64 5.44
C ASN A 44 -13.06 -2.71 4.35
N SER A 45 -11.99 -3.43 4.10
CA SER A 45 -11.95 -4.50 3.11
C SER A 45 -10.92 -5.56 3.49
N GLY A 46 -11.25 -6.83 3.25
CA GLY A 46 -10.33 -7.96 3.38
C GLY A 46 -9.39 -8.13 2.19
N GLN A 47 -9.45 -7.24 1.19
CA GLN A 47 -8.57 -7.29 0.03
C GLN A 47 -7.14 -6.88 0.40
N SER A 48 -6.18 -7.79 0.16
CA SER A 48 -4.75 -7.59 0.43
C SER A 48 -3.87 -7.69 -0.81
N VAL A 49 -4.49 -8.03 -1.95
CA VAL A 49 -3.84 -8.21 -3.24
C VAL A 49 -4.46 -7.30 -4.27
N HIS A 50 -3.64 -6.88 -5.23
CA HIS A 50 -4.11 -6.19 -6.42
C HIS A 50 -4.80 -4.84 -6.15
N VAL A 51 -4.49 -4.18 -5.04
CA VAL A 51 -5.13 -2.91 -4.65
C VAL A 51 -4.62 -1.79 -5.56
N PRO A 52 -5.48 -1.17 -6.38
CA PRO A 52 -5.04 -0.16 -7.32
C PRO A 52 -4.70 1.15 -6.60
N TYR A 53 -3.65 1.81 -7.06
CA TYR A 53 -3.38 3.18 -6.71
C TYR A 53 -4.49 4.09 -7.27
N ASN A 54 -5.14 4.85 -6.38
CA ASN A 54 -6.24 5.75 -6.70
C ASN A 54 -5.93 7.22 -6.40
N GLY A 55 -4.63 7.56 -6.35
CA GLY A 55 -4.17 8.94 -6.23
C GLY A 55 -3.85 9.56 -7.57
N GLU A 56 -3.13 10.68 -7.53
CA GLU A 56 -2.65 11.41 -8.71
C GLU A 56 -1.57 10.64 -9.48
N ALA A 57 -1.56 10.78 -10.81
CA ALA A 57 -0.60 10.08 -11.65
C ALA A 57 0.85 10.29 -11.16
N LEU A 58 1.52 9.18 -10.86
CA LEU A 58 2.91 9.21 -10.39
C LEU A 58 3.85 9.66 -11.51
N GLN A 59 4.88 10.41 -11.16
CA GLN A 59 5.89 10.86 -12.10
C GLN A 59 6.78 9.69 -12.53
N SER A 60 7.13 9.67 -13.81
CA SER A 60 8.06 8.71 -14.43
C SER A 60 9.46 8.78 -13.83
N GLY A 61 10.15 7.64 -13.72
CA GLY A 61 11.54 7.56 -13.24
C GLY A 61 11.78 8.07 -11.81
N LYS A 62 10.73 8.22 -10.99
CA LYS A 62 10.83 8.71 -9.61
C LYS A 62 10.70 7.57 -8.61
N LYS A 63 11.41 7.70 -7.49
CA LYS A 63 11.32 6.77 -6.35
C LYS A 63 10.21 7.23 -5.41
N TYR A 64 9.28 6.33 -5.14
CA TYR A 64 8.20 6.53 -4.18
C TYR A 64 8.33 5.53 -3.04
N THR A 65 7.94 5.97 -1.86
CA THR A 65 7.86 5.13 -0.67
C THR A 65 6.39 4.92 -0.38
N TRP A 66 5.95 3.69 -0.15
CA TRP A 66 4.60 3.42 0.29
C TRP A 66 4.61 2.71 1.64
N GLN A 67 3.59 3.00 2.43
CA GLN A 67 3.37 2.43 3.73
C GLN A 67 2.00 1.78 3.74
N VAL A 68 1.92 0.58 4.30
CA VAL A 68 0.65 -0.10 4.52
C VAL A 68 0.51 -0.49 5.98
N ARG A 69 -0.69 -0.29 6.52
CA ARG A 69 -1.14 -0.88 7.78
C ARG A 69 -2.46 -1.58 7.57
N VAL A 70 -2.70 -2.61 8.36
CA VAL A 70 -3.91 -3.42 8.30
C VAL A 70 -4.53 -3.51 9.69
N TRP A 71 -5.84 -3.72 9.73
CA TRP A 71 -6.57 -4.05 10.93
C TRP A 71 -7.00 -5.51 10.83
N ASP A 72 -6.88 -6.21 11.95
CA ASP A 72 -7.30 -7.59 12.10
C ASP A 72 -8.81 -7.65 12.43
N ASN A 73 -9.42 -8.82 12.27
CA ASN A 73 -10.79 -9.12 12.71
C ASN A 73 -10.98 -8.99 14.23
N VAL A 74 -9.91 -8.96 15.02
CA VAL A 74 -9.92 -8.73 16.46
C VAL A 74 -9.72 -7.25 16.85
N GLY A 75 -9.74 -6.34 15.87
CA GLY A 75 -9.59 -4.89 16.09
C GLY A 75 -8.15 -4.43 16.36
N LYS A 76 -7.19 -5.35 16.35
CA LYS A 76 -5.76 -5.01 16.48
C LYS A 76 -5.24 -4.45 15.16
N VAL A 77 -4.36 -3.47 15.25
CA VAL A 77 -3.74 -2.80 14.10
C VAL A 77 -2.30 -3.26 13.94
N SER A 78 -1.89 -3.53 12.70
CA SER A 78 -0.49 -3.79 12.40
C SER A 78 0.33 -2.51 12.51
N GLY A 79 1.63 -2.65 12.80
CA GLY A 79 2.56 -1.55 12.55
C GLY A 79 2.56 -1.16 11.06
N TRP A 80 2.93 0.09 10.76
CA TRP A 80 3.16 0.52 9.39
C TRP A 80 4.33 -0.26 8.79
N LYS A 81 4.10 -0.89 7.66
CA LYS A 81 5.13 -1.52 6.84
C LYS A 81 5.47 -0.61 5.68
N THR A 82 6.73 -0.19 5.62
CA THR A 82 7.24 0.69 4.57
C THR A 82 7.94 -0.15 3.51
N SER A 83 7.69 0.16 2.24
CA SER A 83 8.40 -0.39 1.10
C SER A 83 8.60 0.72 0.07
N SER A 84 9.58 0.61 -0.81
CA SER A 84 9.85 1.61 -1.84
C SER A 84 9.80 0.98 -3.21
N PHE A 85 9.23 1.71 -4.17
CA PHE A 85 9.22 1.33 -5.58
C PHE A 85 9.70 2.50 -6.44
N GLN A 86 10.12 2.20 -7.65
CA GLN A 86 10.50 3.19 -8.64
C GLN A 86 9.64 2.98 -9.88
N THR A 87 9.06 4.06 -10.40
CA THR A 87 8.32 4.03 -11.66
C THR A 87 9.29 3.79 -12.82
N ALA A 88 8.85 3.09 -13.87
CA ALA A 88 9.61 2.99 -15.12
C ALA A 88 9.79 4.38 -15.73
N PHE A 89 10.77 4.51 -16.63
CA PHE A 89 10.73 5.56 -17.64
C PHE A 89 9.67 5.16 -18.66
N PHE A 90 8.72 6.05 -18.90
CA PHE A 90 7.72 5.98 -19.97
C PHE A 90 7.89 7.22 -20.84
#